data_AF-A0A1Y5IAS5-F1
#
_entry.id   AF-A0A1Y5IAS5-F1
#
_cell.length_a   1.000
_cell.length_b   1.000
_cell.length_c   1.000
_cell.angle_alpha   90.00
_cell.angle_beta   90.00
_cell.angle_gamma   90.00
#
_symmetry.space_group_name_H-M   'P 1'
#
loop_
_entity.id
_entity.type
_entity.pdbx_description
1 polymer ?
#
loop_
_entity_poly.entity_id
_entity_poly.type
_entity_poly.pdbx_seq_one_letter_code
_entity_poly.pdbx_strand_id
1 'polypeptide(L)'
;MPFDEVYAAESRDDHVCVTPSCTQNRHHHLGAKLSHMAVWKKALARGDEHVVVWEQDGRGIHSVSPLDYAELGRQLPADTDMVWLVNTPRGPGQFVKKFRSKATGTWGDKTQGATRGDWIDPSTRSANDSKSVYLYKFDRLCGWAGAGALMLTKRGMERLSKYGSEKGVDMIDAWLAGRCIATGDGLDLKCYTAMTAPISPKNLGGYVPEWYSDVNVDEGTVPQEQIDEIERDPHLYNRLGCERGGAEFEHTYAWLPVGTVDQTRNCHAPSGEAAARHGFKACDPNQELPIKVETLWSSRVSSRASSRASSRANARLDAELGYPRLAV
;
A
#
# COMPACT_ATOMS: atom_id res chain seq x y z
N MET A 1 -15.96 -11.87 22.05
CA MET A 1 -14.57 -11.36 21.93
C MET A 1 -14.13 -10.93 23.32
N PRO A 2 -12.85 -11.08 23.69
CA PRO A 2 -12.39 -10.82 25.05
C PRO A 2 -12.14 -9.32 25.25
N PHE A 3 -13.20 -8.51 25.16
CA PHE A 3 -13.10 -7.06 25.32
C PHE A 3 -12.57 -6.67 26.70
N ASP A 4 -12.92 -7.43 27.74
CA ASP A 4 -12.50 -7.15 29.11
C ASP A 4 -11.00 -7.39 29.32
N GLU A 5 -10.44 -8.43 28.70
CA GLU A 5 -8.99 -8.72 28.76
C GLU A 5 -8.17 -7.66 28.01
N VAL A 6 -8.71 -7.20 26.88
CA VAL A 6 -8.10 -6.14 26.09
C VAL A 6 -8.14 -4.81 26.86
N TYR A 7 -9.29 -4.48 27.47
CA TYR A 7 -9.44 -3.27 28.27
C TYR A 7 -8.54 -3.30 29.52
N ALA A 8 -8.44 -4.44 30.19
CA ALA A 8 -7.57 -4.64 31.35
C ALA A 8 -6.07 -4.54 31.00
N ALA A 9 -5.67 -5.00 29.81
CA ALA A 9 -4.32 -4.77 29.31
C ALA A 9 -4.09 -3.29 29.02
N GLU A 10 -5.03 -2.63 28.34
CA GLU A 10 -4.96 -1.23 27.96
C GLU A 10 -4.95 -0.23 29.12
N SER A 11 -5.48 -0.63 30.29
CA SER A 11 -5.58 0.17 31.51
C SER A 11 -4.38 0.04 32.45
N ARG A 12 -3.30 -0.67 32.05
CA ARG A 12 -2.11 -0.78 32.91
C ARG A 12 -1.27 0.51 32.87
N ASP A 13 -0.89 0.98 34.06
CA ASP A 13 -0.12 2.22 34.25
C ASP A 13 1.33 2.16 33.74
N ASP A 14 1.82 0.96 33.37
CA ASP A 14 3.15 0.74 32.78
C ASP A 14 3.20 0.94 31.25
N HIS A 15 2.09 1.39 30.64
CA HIS A 15 2.03 1.63 29.21
C HIS A 15 2.65 2.97 28.78
N VAL A 16 3.46 2.90 27.72
CA VAL A 16 4.22 4.03 27.12
C VAL A 16 3.30 5.11 26.50
N CYS A 17 2.01 4.83 26.33
CA CYS A 17 1.04 5.74 25.72
C CYS A 17 0.01 6.22 26.73
N VAL A 18 0.27 7.42 27.28
CA VAL A 18 -0.57 8.07 28.31
C VAL A 18 -1.25 9.36 27.81
N THR A 19 -0.97 9.79 26.57
CA THR A 19 -1.59 10.99 26.00
C THR A 19 -2.93 10.63 25.33
N PRO A 20 -3.95 11.51 25.40
CA PRO A 20 -5.24 11.27 24.75
C PRO A 20 -5.13 10.93 23.27
N SER A 21 -4.22 11.59 22.54
CA SER A 21 -3.97 11.32 21.13
C SER A 21 -3.39 9.93 20.87
N CYS A 22 -2.47 9.44 21.71
CA CYS A 22 -1.95 8.09 21.54
C CYS A 22 -3.02 7.04 21.88
N THR A 23 -3.75 7.23 22.98
CA THR A 23 -4.80 6.29 23.41
C THR A 23 -5.92 6.19 22.37
N GLN A 24 -6.34 7.31 21.77
CA GLN A 24 -7.33 7.32 20.69
C GLN A 24 -6.86 6.54 19.45
N ASN A 25 -5.62 6.75 19.01
CA ASN A 25 -5.05 6.01 17.88
C ASN A 25 -4.97 4.51 18.18
N ARG A 26 -4.59 4.14 19.41
CA ARG A 26 -4.54 2.73 19.83
C ARG A 26 -5.91 2.07 19.79
N HIS A 27 -6.94 2.71 20.36
CA HIS A 27 -8.31 2.19 20.34
C HIS A 27 -8.82 2.03 18.90
N HIS A 28 -8.51 2.99 18.02
CA HIS A 28 -8.84 2.90 16.61
C HIS A 28 -8.14 1.68 15.94
N HIS A 29 -6.84 1.52 16.10
CA HIS A 29 -6.09 0.40 15.50
C HIS A 29 -6.55 -0.97 16.01
N LEU A 30 -6.81 -1.08 17.31
CA LEU A 30 -7.32 -2.29 17.94
C LEU A 30 -8.74 -2.62 17.45
N GLY A 31 -9.62 -1.62 17.40
CA GLY A 31 -10.99 -1.77 16.90
C GLY A 31 -11.02 -2.21 15.44
N ALA A 32 -10.20 -1.58 14.58
CA ALA A 32 -10.04 -1.96 13.18
C ALA A 32 -9.56 -3.42 13.07
N LYS A 33 -8.46 -3.76 13.76
CA LYS A 33 -7.90 -5.13 13.80
C LYS A 33 -8.95 -6.17 14.18
N LEU A 34 -9.66 -5.98 15.29
CA LEU A 34 -10.65 -6.95 15.78
C LEU A 34 -11.83 -7.09 14.82
N SER A 35 -12.25 -5.99 14.19
CA SER A 35 -13.36 -5.99 13.23
C SER A 35 -13.00 -6.79 11.97
N HIS A 36 -11.82 -6.56 11.40
CA HIS A 36 -11.32 -7.33 10.25
C HIS A 36 -11.21 -8.82 10.58
N MET A 37 -10.56 -9.17 11.68
CA MET A 37 -10.42 -10.58 12.10
C MET A 37 -11.78 -11.26 12.33
N ALA A 38 -12.76 -10.55 12.90
CA ALA A 38 -14.10 -11.08 13.09
C ALA A 38 -14.82 -11.36 11.76
N VAL A 39 -14.66 -10.47 10.77
CA VAL A 39 -15.21 -10.68 9.42
C VAL A 39 -14.56 -11.88 8.75
N TRP A 40 -13.23 -12.01 8.80
CA TRP A 40 -12.51 -13.15 8.20
C TRP A 40 -12.95 -14.48 8.81
N LYS A 41 -13.01 -14.54 10.15
CA LYS A 41 -13.46 -15.74 10.86
C LYS A 41 -14.89 -16.13 10.48
N LYS A 42 -15.80 -15.15 10.35
CA LYS A 42 -17.19 -15.39 9.95
C LYS A 42 -17.29 -15.89 8.50
N ALA A 43 -16.52 -15.29 7.59
CA ALA A 43 -16.49 -15.69 6.19
C ALA A 43 -15.95 -17.12 6.01
N LEU A 44 -14.85 -17.46 6.70
CA LEU A 44 -14.30 -18.82 6.74
C LEU A 44 -15.30 -19.84 7.29
N ALA A 45 -16.00 -19.50 8.38
CA ALA A 45 -17.02 -20.39 8.96
C ALA A 45 -18.21 -20.65 8.04
N ARG A 46 -18.53 -19.71 7.13
CA ARG A 46 -19.56 -19.88 6.09
C ARG A 46 -19.07 -20.62 4.85
N GLY A 47 -17.75 -20.79 4.70
CA GLY A 47 -17.15 -21.34 3.49
C GLY A 47 -17.16 -20.36 2.32
N ASP A 48 -17.16 -19.06 2.58
CA ASP A 48 -17.14 -18.04 1.52
C ASP A 48 -15.80 -18.10 0.76
N GLU A 49 -15.85 -18.19 -0.57
CA GLU A 49 -14.65 -18.20 -1.42
C GLU A 49 -13.96 -16.82 -1.46
N HIS A 50 -14.76 -15.75 -1.38
CA HIS A 50 -14.28 -14.38 -1.27
C HIS A 50 -15.17 -13.58 -0.31
N VAL A 51 -14.57 -12.65 0.43
CA VAL A 51 -15.29 -11.63 1.20
C VAL A 51 -14.76 -10.26 0.83
N VAL A 52 -15.65 -9.27 0.77
CA VAL A 52 -15.25 -7.87 0.61
C VAL A 52 -15.57 -7.11 1.90
N VAL A 53 -14.57 -6.43 2.44
CA VAL A 53 -14.68 -5.58 3.63
C VAL A 53 -14.70 -4.13 3.18
N TRP A 54 -15.65 -3.36 3.72
CA TRP A 54 -15.78 -1.93 3.49
C TRP A 54 -15.72 -1.22 4.84
N GLU A 55 -14.77 -0.31 4.98
CA GLU A 55 -14.71 0.58 6.14
C GLU A 55 -15.59 1.80 5.84
N GLN A 56 -16.44 2.18 6.80
CA GLN A 56 -17.44 3.24 6.61
C GLN A 56 -16.82 4.62 6.36
N ASP A 57 -15.63 4.85 6.92
CA ASP A 57 -14.79 6.03 6.70
C ASP A 57 -13.96 5.96 5.40
N GLY A 58 -13.95 4.81 4.72
CA GLY A 58 -13.45 4.62 3.37
C GLY A 58 -14.35 5.20 2.27
N ARG A 59 -15.39 5.97 2.64
CA ARG A 59 -16.31 6.59 1.68
C ARG A 59 -15.53 7.48 0.71
N GLY A 60 -15.60 7.10 -0.56
CA GLY A 60 -15.06 7.90 -1.67
C GLY A 60 -13.62 7.62 -2.09
N ILE A 61 -13.06 6.52 -1.60
CA ILE A 61 -11.79 5.97 -2.10
C ILE A 61 -11.96 4.60 -2.78
N HIS A 62 -13.17 4.03 -2.77
CA HIS A 62 -13.48 2.73 -3.40
C HIS A 62 -13.33 2.79 -4.92
N SER A 63 -12.54 1.88 -5.49
CA SER A 63 -12.19 1.87 -6.91
C SER A 63 -12.96 0.86 -7.75
N VAL A 64 -13.72 -0.05 -7.12
CA VAL A 64 -14.46 -1.12 -7.81
C VAL A 64 -15.88 -1.22 -7.25
N SER A 65 -16.86 -1.29 -8.15
CA SER A 65 -18.27 -1.39 -7.79
C SER A 65 -18.61 -2.78 -7.24
N PRO A 66 -19.53 -2.90 -6.27
CA PRO A 66 -20.07 -4.20 -5.86
C PRO A 66 -20.60 -5.06 -7.01
N LEU A 67 -21.09 -4.45 -8.09
CA LEU A 67 -21.58 -5.16 -9.27
C LEU A 67 -20.47 -5.94 -10.00
N ASP A 68 -19.20 -5.54 -9.80
CA ASP A 68 -18.04 -6.17 -10.41
C ASP A 68 -17.42 -7.27 -9.54
N TYR A 69 -17.78 -7.41 -8.25
CA TYR A 69 -17.07 -8.30 -7.31
C TYR A 69 -17.10 -9.78 -7.70
N ALA A 70 -18.24 -10.26 -8.17
CA ALA A 70 -18.34 -11.64 -8.64
C ALA A 70 -17.48 -11.89 -9.89
N GLU A 71 -17.35 -10.89 -10.77
CA GLU A 71 -16.48 -11.01 -11.93
C GLU A 71 -15.01 -10.91 -11.53
N LEU A 72 -14.67 -9.93 -10.68
CA LEU A 72 -13.33 -9.76 -10.15
C LEU A 72 -12.83 -11.07 -9.54
N GLY A 73 -13.60 -11.70 -8.65
CA GLY A 73 -13.23 -12.98 -8.02
C GLY A 73 -12.92 -14.08 -9.05
N ARG A 74 -13.67 -14.17 -10.16
CA ARG A 74 -13.41 -15.12 -11.25
C ARG A 74 -12.15 -14.80 -12.06
N GLN A 75 -11.78 -13.53 -12.13
CA GLN A 75 -10.67 -13.04 -12.93
C GLN A 75 -9.34 -13.05 -12.16
N LEU A 76 -9.35 -13.29 -10.84
CA LEU A 76 -8.16 -13.34 -10.02
C LEU A 76 -7.27 -14.53 -10.38
N PRO A 77 -5.93 -14.36 -10.36
CA PRO A 77 -5.00 -15.47 -10.34
C PRO A 77 -5.30 -16.44 -9.19
N ALA A 78 -5.14 -17.75 -9.42
CA ALA A 78 -5.53 -18.79 -8.47
C ALA A 78 -4.78 -18.72 -7.12
N ASP A 79 -3.58 -18.12 -7.12
CA ASP A 79 -2.77 -17.90 -5.93
C ASP A 79 -3.01 -16.53 -5.29
N THR A 80 -4.09 -15.83 -5.61
CA THR A 80 -4.40 -14.54 -4.98
C THR A 80 -4.83 -14.73 -3.53
N ASP A 81 -4.27 -13.94 -2.61
CA ASP A 81 -4.71 -13.88 -1.22
C ASP A 81 -5.66 -12.70 -0.96
N MET A 82 -5.35 -11.54 -1.55
CA MET A 82 -6.12 -10.33 -1.33
C MET A 82 -6.03 -9.34 -2.48
N VAL A 83 -7.03 -8.46 -2.55
CA VAL A 83 -7.13 -7.40 -3.54
C VAL A 83 -7.51 -6.10 -2.85
N TRP A 84 -6.70 -5.07 -2.99
CA TRP A 84 -7.09 -3.71 -2.62
C TRP A 84 -8.12 -3.19 -3.60
N LEU A 85 -9.22 -2.63 -3.09
CA LEU A 85 -10.32 -2.07 -3.90
C LEU A 85 -10.41 -0.56 -3.70
N VAL A 86 -9.24 0.06 -3.66
CA VAL A 86 -9.04 1.48 -3.39
C VAL A 86 -8.12 2.08 -4.44
N ASN A 87 -8.39 3.32 -4.85
CA ASN A 87 -7.60 3.97 -5.88
C ASN A 87 -6.20 4.28 -5.36
N THR A 88 -5.18 4.01 -6.17
CA THR A 88 -3.81 4.48 -5.93
C THR A 88 -3.35 5.37 -7.08
N PRO A 89 -2.79 6.55 -6.81
CA PRO A 89 -2.19 7.38 -7.85
C PRO A 89 -0.83 6.84 -8.33
N ARG A 90 -0.28 5.85 -7.61
CA ARG A 90 1.04 5.26 -7.82
C ARG A 90 0.93 3.84 -8.36
N GLY A 91 1.87 3.47 -9.23
CA GLY A 91 2.07 2.11 -9.69
C GLY A 91 2.21 1.12 -8.51
N PRO A 92 1.25 0.20 -8.32
CA PRO A 92 1.27 -0.78 -7.23
C PRO A 92 2.21 -1.96 -7.49
N GLY A 93 2.55 -2.18 -8.77
CA GLY A 93 3.25 -3.33 -9.30
C GLY A 93 2.88 -3.58 -10.76
N GLN A 94 3.25 -4.75 -11.28
CA GLN A 94 3.03 -5.15 -12.67
C GLN A 94 1.53 -5.15 -13.03
N PHE A 95 1.17 -4.56 -14.18
CA PHE A 95 -0.17 -4.69 -14.74
C PHE A 95 -0.43 -6.14 -15.20
N VAL A 96 -1.58 -6.69 -14.84
CA VAL A 96 -1.88 -8.12 -15.05
C VAL A 96 -2.92 -8.28 -16.15
N LYS A 97 -4.06 -7.60 -16.02
CA LYS A 97 -5.17 -7.73 -16.96
C LYS A 97 -6.18 -6.63 -16.79
N LYS A 98 -7.04 -6.47 -17.80
CA LYS A 98 -8.29 -5.73 -17.70
C LYS A 98 -9.44 -6.58 -18.18
N PHE A 99 -10.63 -6.37 -17.62
CA PHE A 99 -11.86 -7.03 -18.02
C PHE A 99 -13.02 -6.04 -17.95
N ARG A 100 -14.11 -6.34 -18.65
CA ARG A 100 -15.27 -5.46 -18.75
C ARG A 100 -15.96 -5.26 -17.39
N SER A 101 -16.21 -4.00 -17.03
CA SER A 101 -17.00 -3.64 -15.85
C SER A 101 -18.50 -3.74 -16.16
N LYS A 102 -19.22 -4.40 -15.26
CA LYS A 102 -20.70 -4.46 -15.20
C LYS A 102 -21.30 -3.18 -14.63
N ALA A 103 -20.48 -2.31 -14.02
CA ALA A 103 -20.90 -1.07 -13.39
C ALA A 103 -20.71 0.17 -14.27
N THR A 104 -20.30 -0.01 -15.53
CA THR A 104 -20.13 1.10 -16.49
C THR A 104 -21.41 1.94 -16.56
N GLY A 105 -21.33 3.23 -16.28
CA GLY A 105 -22.48 4.14 -16.30
C GLY A 105 -23.49 3.96 -15.14
N THR A 106 -23.22 3.08 -14.17
CA THR A 106 -24.12 2.83 -13.03
C THR A 106 -23.61 3.41 -11.71
N TRP A 107 -22.47 4.09 -11.71
CA TRP A 107 -21.97 4.77 -10.51
C TRP A 107 -22.88 5.97 -10.24
N GLY A 108 -23.43 6.05 -9.03
CA GLY A 108 -24.22 7.20 -8.62
C GLY A 108 -23.36 8.45 -8.46
N ASP A 109 -23.99 9.62 -8.54
CA ASP A 109 -23.36 10.96 -8.44
C ASP A 109 -22.56 11.21 -7.14
N LYS A 110 -22.61 10.27 -6.18
CA LYS A 110 -21.90 10.29 -4.89
C LYS A 110 -21.19 8.97 -4.54
N THR A 111 -21.18 7.98 -5.43
CA THR A 111 -20.27 6.83 -5.30
C THR A 111 -18.92 7.30 -5.80
N GLN A 112 -18.10 7.82 -4.89
CA GLN A 112 -16.89 8.55 -5.24
C GLN A 112 -15.75 7.58 -5.62
N GLY A 113 -15.91 6.83 -6.70
CA GLY A 113 -14.79 6.14 -7.36
C GLY A 113 -13.82 7.10 -8.06
N ALA A 114 -14.10 8.40 -8.00
CA ALA A 114 -13.33 9.46 -8.62
C ALA A 114 -13.52 10.82 -7.92
N THR A 115 -13.52 10.89 -6.58
CA THR A 115 -13.24 12.22 -5.99
C THR A 115 -11.82 12.56 -6.35
N ARG A 116 -11.65 13.61 -7.16
CA ARG A 116 -10.42 14.39 -7.35
C ARG A 116 -9.75 14.61 -5.98
N GLY A 117 -8.92 13.68 -5.54
CA GLY A 117 -7.80 14.05 -4.70
C GLY A 117 -6.83 14.80 -5.59
N ASP A 118 -6.09 15.76 -5.05
CA ASP A 118 -5.10 16.55 -5.81
C ASP A 118 -4.01 15.68 -6.47
N TRP A 119 -3.96 14.39 -6.11
CA TRP A 119 -3.08 13.35 -6.63
C TRP A 119 -3.67 12.49 -7.76
N ILE A 120 -4.94 12.64 -8.12
CA ILE A 120 -5.56 11.92 -9.24
C ILE A 120 -5.48 12.82 -10.48
N ASP A 121 -4.74 12.36 -11.49
CA ASP A 121 -4.58 13.06 -12.78
C ASP A 121 -5.97 13.42 -13.36
N PRO A 122 -6.29 14.70 -13.63
CA PRO A 122 -7.57 15.12 -14.20
C PRO A 122 -7.93 14.46 -15.54
N SER A 123 -6.95 13.87 -16.24
CA SER A 123 -7.14 13.09 -17.47
C SER A 123 -7.56 11.63 -17.22
N THR A 124 -7.48 11.13 -15.98
CA THR A 124 -8.04 9.83 -15.65
C THR A 124 -9.56 9.89 -15.78
N ARG A 125 -10.09 8.95 -16.58
CA ARG A 125 -11.53 8.80 -16.77
C ARG A 125 -12.19 8.63 -15.41
N SER A 126 -13.34 9.28 -15.21
CA SER A 126 -14.12 9.04 -14.01
C SER A 126 -14.45 7.55 -13.92
N ALA A 127 -14.59 7.02 -12.71
CA ALA A 127 -14.98 5.62 -12.51
C ALA A 127 -16.27 5.26 -13.24
N ASN A 128 -17.14 6.24 -13.53
CA ASN A 128 -18.38 6.05 -14.26
C ASN A 128 -18.18 5.90 -15.78
N ASP A 129 -17.12 6.50 -16.33
CA ASP A 129 -16.79 6.47 -17.76
C ASP A 129 -15.88 5.29 -18.15
N SER A 130 -15.31 4.61 -17.16
CA SER A 130 -14.48 3.45 -17.41
C SER A 130 -15.33 2.22 -17.74
N LYS A 131 -14.98 1.57 -18.85
CA LYS A 131 -15.62 0.32 -19.30
C LYS A 131 -14.99 -0.93 -18.69
N SER A 132 -13.89 -0.79 -17.95
CA SER A 132 -13.07 -1.90 -17.52
C SER A 132 -12.67 -1.80 -16.05
N VAL A 133 -12.44 -2.94 -15.42
CA VAL A 133 -11.68 -3.09 -14.19
C VAL A 133 -10.27 -3.53 -14.57
N TYR A 134 -9.28 -2.84 -14.03
CA TYR A 134 -7.86 -3.09 -14.24
C TYR A 134 -7.29 -3.75 -13.00
N LEU A 135 -6.52 -4.83 -13.19
CA LEU A 135 -5.86 -5.59 -12.13
C LEU A 135 -4.35 -5.40 -12.23
N TYR A 136 -3.73 -5.08 -11.10
CA TYR A 136 -2.28 -4.92 -10.97
C TYR A 136 -1.80 -5.75 -9.78
N LYS A 137 -0.57 -6.26 -9.84
CA LYS A 137 0.11 -6.77 -8.65
C LYS A 137 0.28 -5.62 -7.64
N PHE A 138 0.20 -5.96 -6.36
CA PHE A 138 0.46 -5.03 -5.27
C PHE A 138 1.66 -5.56 -4.48
N ASP A 139 2.86 -5.32 -5.00
CA ASP A 139 4.12 -5.82 -4.44
C ASP A 139 5.25 -4.78 -4.50
N ARG A 140 4.98 -3.60 -5.05
CA ARG A 140 5.95 -2.50 -5.20
C ARG A 140 5.54 -1.19 -4.49
N LEU A 141 4.36 -1.12 -3.88
CA LEU A 141 3.85 0.11 -3.24
C LEU A 141 4.03 0.13 -1.72
N CYS A 142 5.13 0.74 -1.28
CA CYS A 142 5.43 0.94 0.14
C CYS A 142 4.73 2.16 0.76
N GLY A 143 4.65 2.17 2.09
CA GLY A 143 4.02 3.26 2.85
C GLY A 143 2.52 3.38 2.64
N TRP A 144 1.87 2.29 2.23
CA TRP A 144 0.42 2.22 2.09
C TRP A 144 -0.25 2.09 3.47
N ALA A 145 -1.30 2.89 3.67
CA ALA A 145 -2.23 2.81 4.79
C ALA A 145 -3.61 3.23 4.25
N GLY A 146 -4.67 2.57 4.71
CA GLY A 146 -6.03 2.71 4.18
C GLY A 146 -6.62 1.38 3.70
N ALA A 147 -7.38 0.73 4.58
CA ALA A 147 -8.17 -0.47 4.30
C ALA A 147 -9.63 -0.17 3.91
N GLY A 148 -9.86 1.02 3.34
CA GLY A 148 -11.19 1.52 3.00
C GLY A 148 -12.06 0.50 2.25
N ALA A 149 -11.47 -0.24 1.30
CA ALA A 149 -12.04 -1.49 0.83
C ALA A 149 -10.98 -2.50 0.38
N LEU A 150 -11.24 -3.76 0.71
CA LEU A 150 -10.41 -4.90 0.28
C LEU A 150 -11.25 -6.15 0.08
N MET A 151 -10.86 -6.97 -0.89
CA MET A 151 -11.34 -8.33 -1.07
C MET A 151 -10.30 -9.30 -0.52
N LEU A 152 -10.76 -10.30 0.23
CA LEU A 152 -9.93 -11.42 0.68
C LEU A 152 -10.45 -12.70 0.06
N THR A 153 -9.53 -13.53 -0.44
CA THR A 153 -9.85 -14.89 -0.86
C THR A 153 -9.85 -15.81 0.35
N LYS A 154 -10.52 -16.97 0.23
CA LYS A 154 -10.49 -18.02 1.24
C LYS A 154 -9.07 -18.40 1.64
N ARG A 155 -8.19 -18.62 0.66
CA ARG A 155 -6.76 -18.88 0.87
C ARG A 155 -6.12 -17.76 1.70
N GLY A 156 -6.33 -16.51 1.34
CA GLY A 156 -5.80 -15.36 2.09
C GLY A 156 -6.30 -15.34 3.53
N MET A 157 -7.60 -15.53 3.74
CA MET A 157 -8.20 -15.58 5.08
C MET A 157 -7.65 -16.74 5.93
N GLU A 158 -7.44 -17.92 5.35
CA GLU A 158 -6.86 -19.08 6.05
C GLU A 158 -5.41 -18.80 6.47
N ARG A 159 -4.59 -18.27 5.55
CA ARG A 159 -3.20 -17.90 5.82
C ARG A 159 -3.10 -16.82 6.91
N LEU A 160 -3.93 -15.78 6.81
CA LEU A 160 -4.02 -14.71 7.80
C LEU A 160 -4.47 -15.20 9.16
N SER A 161 -5.48 -16.07 9.21
CA SER A 161 -6.00 -16.62 10.47
C SER A 161 -4.94 -17.48 11.16
N LYS A 162 -4.25 -18.34 10.41
CA LYS A 162 -3.15 -19.17 10.92
C LYS A 162 -2.02 -18.30 11.46
N TYR A 163 -1.51 -17.38 10.64
CA TYR A 163 -0.42 -16.51 11.06
C TYR A 163 -0.82 -15.65 12.28
N GLY A 164 -2.01 -15.06 12.24
CA GLY A 164 -2.53 -14.22 13.32
C GLY A 164 -2.69 -14.95 14.65
N SER A 165 -3.01 -16.26 14.62
CA SER A 165 -3.05 -17.08 15.84
C SER A 165 -1.66 -17.40 16.42
N GLU A 166 -0.63 -17.47 15.58
CA GLU A 166 0.72 -17.89 15.99
C GLU A 166 1.61 -16.71 16.38
N LYS A 167 1.51 -15.60 15.64
CA LYS A 167 2.43 -14.45 15.73
C LYS A 167 1.74 -13.12 16.04
N GLY A 168 0.40 -13.11 16.06
CA GLY A 168 -0.37 -11.88 16.16
C GLY A 168 -0.41 -11.10 14.84
N VAL A 169 -1.17 -10.01 14.87
CA VAL A 169 -1.30 -9.04 13.76
C VAL A 169 -1.14 -7.63 14.32
N ASP A 170 -0.69 -6.69 13.49
CA ASP A 170 -0.46 -5.28 13.85
C ASP A 170 -1.53 -4.36 13.20
N MET A 171 -1.28 -3.05 13.13
CA MET A 171 -2.11 -2.04 12.45
C MET A 171 -2.54 -2.53 11.06
N ILE A 172 -3.79 -2.99 10.96
CA ILE A 172 -4.21 -4.01 9.98
C ILE A 172 -3.95 -3.61 8.53
N ASP A 173 -4.16 -2.34 8.19
CA ASP A 173 -4.03 -1.80 6.85
C ASP A 173 -2.57 -1.73 6.39
N ALA A 174 -1.70 -1.07 7.15
CA ALA A 174 -0.28 -0.99 6.82
C ALA A 174 0.44 -2.32 7.04
N TRP A 175 -0.01 -3.11 8.01
CA TRP A 175 0.52 -4.45 8.24
C TRP A 175 0.22 -5.35 7.04
N LEU A 176 -1.03 -5.43 6.57
CA LEU A 176 -1.40 -6.19 5.37
C LEU A 176 -0.61 -5.71 4.15
N ALA A 177 -0.51 -4.40 3.92
CA ALA A 177 0.27 -3.87 2.81
C ALA A 177 1.76 -4.24 2.91
N GLY A 178 2.32 -4.25 4.13
CA GLY A 178 3.66 -4.76 4.39
C GLY A 178 3.80 -6.23 4.02
N ARG A 179 2.80 -7.07 4.33
CA ARG A 179 2.78 -8.50 3.97
C ARG A 179 2.68 -8.79 2.48
N CYS A 180 2.25 -7.82 1.69
CA CYS A 180 2.23 -7.92 0.24
C CYS A 180 3.62 -7.76 -0.41
N ILE A 181 4.55 -7.12 0.30
CA ILE A 181 5.89 -6.78 -0.18
C ILE A 181 6.95 -7.60 0.56
N ALA A 182 6.65 -7.99 1.80
CA ALA A 182 7.57 -8.68 2.69
C ALA A 182 7.72 -10.17 2.35
N THR A 183 8.96 -10.65 2.33
CA THR A 183 9.35 -12.06 2.21
C THR A 183 10.26 -12.41 3.38
N GLY A 184 9.97 -13.50 4.10
CA GLY A 184 10.92 -14.06 5.08
C GLY A 184 10.40 -14.31 6.50
N ASP A 185 9.23 -13.81 6.89
CA ASP A 185 8.68 -14.07 8.23
C ASP A 185 7.52 -15.08 8.26
N GLY A 186 7.26 -15.75 7.13
CA GLY A 186 6.28 -16.81 6.98
C GLY A 186 4.90 -16.37 6.50
N LEU A 187 4.68 -15.08 6.22
CA LEU A 187 3.45 -14.59 5.59
C LEU A 187 3.77 -13.59 4.46
N ASP A 188 4.00 -14.15 3.29
CA ASP A 188 4.14 -13.47 1.99
C ASP A 188 2.80 -13.52 1.23
N LEU A 189 1.98 -12.48 1.39
CA LEU A 189 0.68 -12.42 0.74
C LEU A 189 0.84 -12.10 -0.76
N LYS A 190 0.11 -12.84 -1.60
CA LYS A 190 -0.04 -12.54 -3.03
C LYS A 190 -1.16 -11.52 -3.19
N CYS A 191 -0.76 -10.26 -3.20
CA CYS A 191 -1.69 -9.15 -3.23
C CYS A 191 -1.83 -8.54 -4.62
N TYR A 192 -3.03 -8.06 -4.91
CA TYR A 192 -3.35 -7.30 -6.10
C TYR A 192 -4.06 -6.00 -5.71
N THR A 193 -4.22 -5.10 -6.67
CA THR A 193 -5.19 -4.02 -6.58
C THR A 193 -6.04 -4.00 -7.84
N ALA A 194 -7.32 -3.73 -7.66
CA ALA A 194 -8.28 -3.61 -8.74
C ALA A 194 -8.82 -2.18 -8.78
N MET A 195 -8.90 -1.59 -9.97
CA MET A 195 -9.35 -0.20 -10.15
C MET A 195 -10.16 -0.06 -11.43
N THR A 196 -11.27 0.69 -11.39
CA THR A 196 -11.98 1.08 -12.62
C THR A 196 -11.31 2.25 -13.32
N ALA A 197 -10.79 3.22 -12.57
CA ALA A 197 -9.94 4.26 -13.13
C ALA A 197 -8.54 3.69 -13.42
N PRO A 198 -8.07 3.65 -14.68
CA PRO A 198 -6.73 3.15 -14.99
C PRO A 198 -5.66 4.09 -14.46
N ILE A 199 -4.52 3.53 -14.09
CA ILE A 199 -3.33 4.32 -13.79
C ILE A 199 -2.76 4.84 -15.12
N SER A 200 -2.32 6.09 -15.16
CA SER A 200 -1.63 6.62 -16.34
C SER A 200 -0.46 5.68 -16.72
N PRO A 201 -0.29 5.28 -17.99
CA PRO A 201 0.85 4.46 -18.41
C PRO A 201 2.20 5.04 -18.00
N LYS A 202 2.32 6.36 -17.88
CA LYS A 202 3.55 7.02 -17.42
C LYS A 202 3.88 6.76 -15.94
N ASN A 203 2.90 6.34 -15.14
CA ASN A 203 3.05 6.07 -13.71
C ASN A 203 3.13 4.56 -13.41
N LEU A 204 3.25 3.73 -14.44
CA LEU A 204 3.35 2.28 -14.29
C LEU A 204 4.78 1.84 -14.62
N GLY A 205 5.32 0.94 -13.81
CA GLY A 205 6.53 0.21 -14.16
C GLY A 205 6.17 -1.02 -15.00
N GLY A 206 7.19 -1.84 -15.25
CA GLY A 206 7.08 -3.13 -15.90
C GLY A 206 6.47 -3.10 -17.29
N TYR A 207 5.97 -4.24 -17.73
CA TYR A 207 5.39 -4.39 -19.06
C TYR A 207 3.98 -3.79 -19.08
N VAL A 208 3.70 -2.96 -20.08
CA VAL A 208 2.33 -2.49 -20.35
C VAL A 208 2.02 -2.72 -21.83
N PRO A 209 1.01 -3.53 -22.15
CA PRO A 209 0.67 -3.86 -23.53
C PRO A 209 0.04 -2.66 -24.25
N GLU A 210 0.18 -2.61 -25.57
CA GLU A 210 -0.37 -1.53 -26.41
C GLU A 210 -1.89 -1.36 -26.23
N TRP A 211 -2.61 -2.47 -26.03
CA TRP A 211 -4.05 -2.46 -25.82
C TRP A 211 -4.49 -1.94 -24.43
N TYR A 212 -3.57 -1.66 -23.51
CA TYR A 212 -3.89 -1.21 -22.14
C TYR A 212 -4.84 -0.01 -22.14
N SER A 213 -4.51 1.02 -22.93
CA SER A 213 -5.30 2.25 -23.05
C SER A 213 -6.37 2.19 -24.15
N ASP A 214 -6.45 1.10 -24.92
CA ASP A 214 -7.46 0.95 -25.96
C ASP A 214 -8.84 0.69 -25.36
N VAL A 215 -9.77 1.60 -25.63
CA VAL A 215 -11.14 1.61 -25.11
C VAL A 215 -12.08 0.67 -25.86
N ASN A 216 -11.63 0.14 -26.99
CA ASN A 216 -12.36 -0.83 -27.80
C ASN A 216 -11.99 -2.27 -27.42
N VAL A 217 -10.94 -2.46 -26.63
CA VAL A 217 -10.55 -3.76 -26.10
C VAL A 217 -11.25 -3.97 -24.76
N ASP A 218 -12.28 -4.80 -24.76
CA ASP A 218 -13.10 -5.12 -23.58
C ASP A 218 -12.32 -5.94 -22.53
N GLU A 219 -11.42 -6.82 -22.97
CA GLU A 219 -10.62 -7.68 -22.13
C GLU A 219 -9.22 -7.91 -22.69
N GLY A 220 -8.25 -8.11 -21.80
CA GLY A 220 -6.89 -8.45 -22.17
C GLY A 220 -6.12 -8.90 -20.94
N THR A 221 -5.28 -9.93 -21.11
CA THR A 221 -4.41 -10.47 -20.05
C THR A 221 -2.97 -10.46 -20.53
N VAL A 222 -2.07 -9.94 -19.71
CA VAL A 222 -0.62 -10.01 -19.97
C VAL A 222 -0.19 -11.49 -19.88
N PRO A 223 0.59 -12.00 -20.85
CA PRO A 223 1.11 -13.37 -20.78
C PRO A 223 1.85 -13.63 -19.46
N GLN A 224 1.63 -14.80 -18.85
CA GLN A 224 2.23 -15.13 -17.56
C GLN A 224 3.77 -15.10 -17.60
N GLU A 225 4.37 -15.50 -18.73
CA GLU A 225 5.81 -15.44 -18.95
C GLU A 225 6.41 -14.03 -18.79
N GLN A 226 5.67 -12.99 -19.22
CA GLN A 226 6.08 -11.59 -19.05
C GLN A 226 5.98 -11.16 -17.58
N ILE A 227 4.94 -11.62 -16.88
CA ILE A 227 4.78 -11.37 -15.44
C ILE A 227 5.93 -12.05 -14.66
N ASP A 228 6.22 -13.31 -14.97
CA ASP A 228 7.28 -14.10 -14.33
C ASP A 228 8.68 -13.56 -14.61
N GLU A 229 8.91 -12.97 -15.79
CA GLU A 229 10.16 -12.27 -16.10
C GLU A 229 10.35 -11.02 -15.24
N ILE A 230 9.31 -10.19 -15.14
CA ILE A 230 9.29 -8.98 -14.29
C ILE A 230 9.48 -9.31 -12.81
N GLU A 231 8.93 -10.43 -12.34
CA GLU A 231 9.11 -10.87 -10.95
C GLU A 231 10.54 -11.34 -10.66
N ARG A 232 11.15 -12.07 -11.61
CA ARG A 232 12.54 -12.55 -11.50
C ARG A 232 13.56 -11.43 -11.62
N ASP A 233 13.27 -10.41 -12.43
CA ASP A 233 14.14 -9.25 -12.63
C ASP A 233 13.44 -7.94 -12.21
N PRO A 234 13.56 -7.54 -10.93
CA PRO A 234 13.08 -6.24 -10.47
C PRO A 234 13.71 -5.04 -11.21
N HIS A 235 14.86 -5.20 -11.86
CA HIS A 235 15.47 -4.13 -12.65
C HIS A 235 14.71 -3.91 -13.96
N LEU A 236 14.19 -4.98 -14.58
CA LEU A 236 13.36 -4.89 -15.77
C LEU A 236 12.09 -4.08 -15.49
N TYR A 237 11.43 -4.29 -14.34
CA TYR A 237 10.28 -3.48 -13.92
C TYR A 237 10.59 -1.98 -13.94
N ASN A 238 11.70 -1.59 -13.33
CA ASN A 238 12.09 -0.19 -13.21
C ASN A 238 12.48 0.42 -14.55
N ARG A 239 13.28 -0.32 -15.35
CA ARG A 239 13.76 0.10 -16.66
C ARG A 239 12.61 0.43 -17.61
N LEU A 240 11.63 -0.47 -17.73
CA LEU A 240 10.45 -0.27 -18.58
C LEU A 240 9.58 0.90 -18.11
N GLY A 241 9.51 1.15 -16.81
CA GLY A 241 8.85 2.34 -16.27
C GLY A 241 9.58 3.63 -16.65
N CYS A 242 10.91 3.66 -16.51
CA CYS A 242 11.72 4.81 -16.85
C CYS A 242 11.76 5.10 -18.36
N GLU A 243 11.83 4.09 -19.22
CA GLU A 243 11.76 4.25 -20.68
C GLU A 243 10.42 4.88 -21.13
N ARG A 244 9.34 4.57 -20.42
CA ARG A 244 7.98 5.01 -20.76
C ARG A 244 7.56 6.33 -20.13
N GLY A 245 7.91 6.54 -18.87
CA GLY A 245 7.37 7.60 -18.02
C GLY A 245 8.41 8.48 -17.34
N GLY A 246 9.71 8.20 -17.51
CA GLY A 246 10.85 9.01 -17.08
C GLY A 246 10.60 9.86 -15.82
N ALA A 247 10.43 11.17 -16.03
CA ALA A 247 10.23 12.14 -14.96
C ALA A 247 8.92 11.95 -14.17
N GLU A 248 7.79 11.66 -14.82
CA GLU A 248 6.53 11.42 -14.12
C GLU A 248 6.58 10.15 -13.26
N PHE A 249 7.23 9.09 -13.75
CA PHE A 249 7.47 7.86 -13.01
C PHE A 249 8.38 8.10 -11.79
N GLU A 250 9.41 8.94 -11.95
CA GLU A 250 10.31 9.38 -10.88
C GLU A 250 9.62 10.26 -9.82
N HIS A 251 8.80 11.22 -10.25
CA HIS A 251 8.10 12.17 -9.35
C HIS A 251 6.95 11.54 -8.56
N THR A 252 6.28 10.53 -9.13
CA THR A 252 5.12 9.90 -8.48
C THR A 252 5.49 8.83 -7.46
N TYR A 253 6.78 8.45 -7.37
CA TYR A 253 7.27 7.38 -6.50
C TYR A 253 6.55 6.05 -6.73
N ALA A 254 6.14 5.81 -7.97
CA ALA A 254 5.33 4.67 -8.41
C ALA A 254 6.06 3.32 -8.40
N TRP A 255 7.28 3.25 -7.87
CA TRP A 255 8.13 2.09 -8.08
C TRP A 255 9.27 1.90 -7.09
N LEU A 256 9.25 2.60 -5.94
CA LEU A 256 10.43 2.70 -5.08
C LEU A 256 11.26 1.40 -5.02
N PRO A 257 12.53 1.49 -5.42
CA PRO A 257 13.25 0.35 -5.96
C PRO A 257 13.38 -0.71 -4.89
N VAL A 258 12.69 -1.83 -5.10
CA VAL A 258 12.60 -2.93 -4.15
C VAL A 258 13.94 -3.66 -4.14
N GLY A 259 14.87 -3.13 -3.36
CA GLY A 259 16.13 -3.76 -3.02
C GLY A 259 15.85 -4.59 -1.80
N THR A 260 15.58 -5.87 -2.02
CA THR A 260 15.57 -6.90 -0.99
C THR A 260 16.85 -6.74 -0.16
N VAL A 261 16.76 -6.34 1.11
CA VAL A 261 17.17 -7.12 2.29
C VAL A 261 16.56 -6.51 3.57
N ASP A 262 16.08 -7.37 4.46
CA ASP A 262 15.65 -7.15 5.86
C ASP A 262 14.37 -6.29 6.09
N GLN A 263 13.24 -6.92 5.78
CA GLN A 263 11.88 -6.37 5.88
C GLN A 263 11.24 -6.56 7.28
N THR A 264 12.05 -6.58 8.34
CA THR A 264 11.56 -6.66 9.72
C THR A 264 10.90 -5.37 10.22
N ARG A 265 10.86 -4.31 9.39
CA ARG A 265 10.19 -3.04 9.69
C ARG A 265 9.41 -2.56 8.47
N ASN A 266 8.17 -2.14 8.71
CA ASN A 266 7.27 -1.42 7.79
C ASN A 266 8.00 -0.82 6.59
N CYS A 267 7.64 -1.23 5.36
CA CYS A 267 8.27 -0.67 4.17
C CYS A 267 8.03 0.85 4.12
N HIS A 268 9.04 1.62 4.50
CA HIS A 268 9.01 3.07 4.47
C HIS A 268 9.73 3.54 3.22
N ALA A 269 8.91 3.95 2.26
CA ALA A 269 9.33 4.70 1.10
C ALA A 269 10.11 5.98 1.49
N PRO A 270 11.38 6.19 1.04
CA PRO A 270 11.94 7.54 1.06
C PRO A 270 11.09 8.44 0.14
N SER A 271 10.89 9.71 0.50
CA SER A 271 10.40 10.69 -0.48
C SER A 271 11.45 10.87 -1.58
N GLY A 272 11.07 11.19 -2.81
CA GLY A 272 12.07 11.50 -3.84
C GLY A 272 12.91 12.71 -3.54
N GLU A 273 12.41 13.66 -2.76
CA GLU A 273 13.25 14.71 -2.21
C GLU A 273 14.34 14.15 -1.29
N ALA A 274 14.07 13.09 -0.54
CA ALA A 274 15.09 12.40 0.25
C ALA A 274 16.02 11.60 -0.66
N ALA A 275 15.51 10.92 -1.69
CA ALA A 275 16.33 10.18 -2.66
C ALA A 275 17.27 11.13 -3.46
N ALA A 276 16.74 12.21 -4.01
CA ALA A 276 17.48 13.23 -4.75
C ALA A 276 18.53 13.94 -3.87
N ARG A 277 18.21 14.22 -2.59
CA ARG A 277 19.20 14.76 -1.63
C ARG A 277 20.37 13.81 -1.38
N HIS A 278 20.20 12.52 -1.64
CA HIS A 278 21.25 11.51 -1.55
C HIS A 278 21.86 11.17 -2.92
N GLY A 279 21.58 11.98 -3.96
CA GLY A 279 22.16 11.83 -5.29
C GLY A 279 21.52 10.74 -6.14
N PHE A 280 20.43 10.11 -5.67
CA PHE A 280 19.73 9.10 -6.45
C PHE A 280 18.91 9.75 -7.55
N LYS A 281 19.09 9.24 -8.77
CA LYS A 281 18.32 9.60 -9.95
C LYS A 281 17.64 8.35 -10.46
N ALA A 282 16.32 8.33 -10.31
CA ALA A 282 15.56 7.11 -10.43
C ALA A 282 15.62 6.56 -11.88
N CYS A 283 15.66 7.45 -12.87
CA CYS A 283 15.78 7.09 -14.28
C CYS A 283 17.15 7.38 -14.90
N ASP A 284 18.21 7.49 -14.09
CA ASP A 284 19.57 7.53 -14.63
C ASP A 284 19.95 6.12 -15.14
N PRO A 285 20.34 5.96 -16.41
CA PRO A 285 20.70 4.66 -16.98
C PRO A 285 21.91 4.01 -16.29
N ASN A 286 22.70 4.77 -15.52
CA ASN A 286 23.84 4.26 -14.76
C ASN A 286 23.50 3.99 -13.28
N GLN A 287 22.27 4.28 -12.83
CA GLN A 287 21.86 4.01 -11.46
C GLN A 287 21.72 2.50 -11.28
N GLU A 288 22.54 1.93 -10.39
CA GLU A 288 22.32 0.57 -9.90
C GLU A 288 21.02 0.57 -9.08
N LEU A 289 20.01 -0.03 -9.66
CA LEU A 289 18.76 -0.41 -9.01
C LEU A 289 18.85 -1.91 -8.65
N PRO A 290 17.93 -2.45 -7.85
CA PRO A 290 17.18 -1.69 -6.89
C PRO A 290 18.07 -1.13 -5.76
N ILE A 291 17.70 0.02 -5.19
CA ILE A 291 18.48 0.68 -4.12
C ILE A 291 18.41 -0.16 -2.85
N LYS A 292 19.58 -0.49 -2.29
CA LYS A 292 19.70 -1.13 -0.98
C LYS A 292 19.21 -0.19 0.13
N VAL A 293 18.32 -0.68 1.00
CA VAL A 293 17.70 0.11 2.07
C VAL A 293 18.74 0.73 3.00
N GLU A 294 19.84 0.03 3.30
CA GLU A 294 20.92 0.52 4.17
C GLU A 294 21.51 1.85 3.67
N THR A 295 21.54 2.04 2.36
CA THR A 295 22.01 3.27 1.70
C THR A 295 21.09 4.47 2.01
N LEU A 296 19.80 4.23 2.19
CA LEU A 296 18.79 5.27 2.49
C LEU A 296 18.75 5.64 3.98
N TRP A 297 19.15 4.73 4.87
CA TRP A 297 19.02 4.91 6.33
C TRP A 297 20.33 5.26 7.05
N SER A 298 21.50 5.03 6.44
CA SER A 298 22.83 5.33 7.01
C SER A 298 23.01 6.81 7.42
N SER A 299 22.30 7.74 6.80
CA SER A 299 22.38 9.19 7.11
C SER A 299 21.50 9.65 8.29
N ARG A 300 20.44 8.91 8.64
CA ARG A 300 19.54 9.27 9.76
C ARG A 300 20.18 9.06 11.13
N VAL A 301 21.13 8.13 11.24
CA VAL A 301 21.90 7.91 12.47
C VAL A 301 22.89 9.06 12.68
N SER A 302 23.52 9.54 11.60
CA SER A 302 24.47 10.66 11.66
C SER A 302 23.77 12.00 11.96
N SER A 303 22.58 12.26 11.39
CA SER A 303 21.82 13.49 11.67
C SER A 303 21.19 13.52 13.08
N ARG A 304 20.79 12.36 13.64
CA ARG A 304 20.38 12.25 15.06
C ARG A 304 21.56 12.34 16.03
N ALA A 305 22.74 11.85 15.66
CA ALA A 305 23.95 12.02 16.46
C ALA A 305 24.39 13.50 16.48
N SER A 306 24.34 14.17 15.32
CA SER A 306 24.68 15.60 15.21
C SER A 306 23.66 16.50 15.92
N SER A 307 22.36 16.20 15.83
CA SER A 307 21.32 16.98 16.55
C SER A 307 21.31 16.73 18.06
N ARG A 308 21.68 15.52 18.53
CA ARG A 308 21.92 15.23 19.95
C ARG A 308 23.19 15.90 20.47
N ALA A 309 24.23 16.04 19.65
CA ALA A 309 25.44 16.76 20.01
C ALA A 309 25.20 18.28 20.09
N SER A 310 24.47 18.86 19.13
CA SER A 310 24.12 20.29 19.14
C SER A 310 23.13 20.66 20.24
N SER A 311 22.16 19.80 20.57
CA SER A 311 21.25 20.04 21.70
C SER A 311 21.93 19.91 23.06
N ARG A 312 22.94 19.02 23.21
CA ARG A 312 23.78 18.96 24.43
C ARG A 312 24.76 20.13 24.54
N ALA A 313 25.26 20.67 23.43
CA ALA A 313 26.10 21.86 23.42
C ALA A 313 25.30 23.13 23.79
N ASN A 314 24.09 23.30 23.25
CA ASN A 314 23.21 24.42 23.59
C ASN A 314 22.68 24.33 25.03
N ALA A 315 22.34 23.14 25.53
CA ALA A 315 21.92 22.97 26.92
C ALA A 315 23.05 23.24 27.94
N ARG A 316 24.32 23.10 27.55
CA ARG A 316 25.47 23.51 28.38
C ARG A 316 25.67 25.03 28.39
N LEU A 317 25.50 25.69 27.23
CA LEU A 317 25.57 27.15 27.12
C LEU A 317 24.43 27.86 27.86
N ASP A 318 23.20 27.32 27.83
CA ASP A 318 22.06 27.89 28.55
C ASP A 318 22.18 27.72 30.08
N ALA A 319 22.87 26.68 30.55
CA ALA A 319 23.16 26.46 31.97
C ALA A 319 24.30 27.35 32.50
N GLU A 320 25.22 27.77 31.63
CA GLU A 320 26.31 28.71 31.98
C GLU A 320 25.89 30.18 31.90
N LEU A 321 24.79 30.51 31.19
CA LEU A 321 24.33 31.90 30.97
C LEU A 321 23.09 32.32 31.80
N GLY A 322 22.57 31.48 32.68
CA GLY A 322 21.74 31.92 33.82
C GLY A 322 20.46 32.73 33.48
N TYR A 323 19.71 32.38 32.44
CA TYR A 323 18.43 33.03 32.15
C TYR A 323 17.23 32.29 32.80
N PRO A 324 16.37 32.99 33.58
CA PRO A 324 15.19 32.39 34.19
C PRO A 324 14.12 32.11 33.13
N ARG A 325 13.60 30.87 33.10
CA ARG A 325 12.47 30.49 32.24
C ARG A 325 11.19 31.18 32.72
N LEU A 326 10.63 32.05 31.88
CA LEU A 326 9.24 32.52 31.99
C LEU A 326 8.30 31.40 31.56
N ALA A 327 7.31 31.11 32.41
CA ALA A 327 6.26 30.16 32.16
C ALA A 327 5.08 30.83 31.43
N VAL A 328 4.71 30.30 30.26
CA VAL A 328 3.32 30.03 29.79
C VAL A 328 3.37 28.84 28.85
#